data_AF-A0A1W0AT72-F1
#
_entry.id   AF-A0A1W0AT72-F1
#
_cell.length_a   1.000
_cell.length_b   1.000
_cell.length_c   1.000
_cell.angle_alpha   90.00
_cell.angle_beta   90.00
_cell.angle_gamma   90.00
#
_symmetry.space_group_name_H-M   'P 1'
#
loop_
_entity.id
_entity.type
_entity.pdbx_description
1 polymer ?
#
loop_
_entity_poly.entity_id
_entity_poly.type
_entity_poly.pdbx_seq_one_letter_code
_entity_poly.pdbx_strand_id
1 'polypeptide(L)'
;MGRHPKQPNHQLAELLDETRSSRKGLARRVVERGRAVGIELRYDHTSVGRWLAGERPTPPGPNLIAEVLTELCGRRITPFDCGMSASESADLGLEFSLSLSEATASVTELWRSDVERRRFLEGAAYAVAVYPIASMRWLTLPGREHPVSSAGFRRVGVADIDAVRTMTTAFRDLDNQVGGGKVRSTVVHYLHTSVAPLLRGSYTEEVGRRLFAVTAELTKLAGWAAYDLEEHGLAQRYLIQALRMARAAGDAALGAEILAAMSHQATYVGRPGDAVDLARAAQIAARSAGLPALEAGCHMVEAHGHAARSDARSCGGSLNAAEGAFDRDSPVRPTWLAYLDSAYMSAKAGQCFRDLGENDRAAVLARRSLDMSDGYQRGKVFNLCLLASSLTPEDPHEAVRIGTQALELSGTVESRRTGAYLRDVRARLAPYRDIPAVEEFRDRVANVRSV
;
A
#
# COMPACT_ATOMS: atom_id res chain seq x y z
N MET A 1 -11.79 -30.09 -21.61
CA MET A 1 -11.43 -28.65 -21.48
C MET A 1 -12.30 -27.84 -22.43
N GLY A 2 -13.40 -27.26 -21.93
CA GLY A 2 -14.22 -26.36 -22.74
C GLY A 2 -13.46 -25.05 -22.96
N ARG A 3 -13.22 -24.67 -24.22
CA ARG A 3 -12.72 -23.33 -24.54
C ARG A 3 -13.76 -22.31 -24.07
N HIS A 4 -13.43 -21.51 -23.06
CA HIS A 4 -14.21 -20.32 -22.76
C HIS A 4 -14.33 -19.46 -24.02
N PRO A 5 -15.52 -18.94 -24.36
CA PRO A 5 -15.69 -18.06 -25.52
C PRO A 5 -14.86 -16.79 -25.31
N LYS A 6 -14.05 -16.44 -26.32
CA LYS A 6 -13.25 -15.21 -26.30
C LYS A 6 -14.21 -14.01 -26.31
N GLN A 7 -14.03 -13.07 -25.38
CA GLN A 7 -14.79 -11.82 -25.38
C GLN A 7 -14.33 -10.93 -26.57
N PRO A 8 -15.25 -10.26 -27.28
CA PRO A 8 -14.89 -9.31 -28.33
C PRO A 8 -14.03 -8.16 -27.81
N ASN A 9 -13.04 -7.72 -28.60
CA ASN A 9 -12.17 -6.60 -28.28
C ASN A 9 -12.81 -5.27 -28.71
N HIS A 10 -13.64 -4.71 -27.84
CA HIS A 10 -14.35 -3.45 -28.07
C HIS A 10 -13.40 -2.24 -28.17
N GLN A 11 -12.31 -2.24 -27.42
CA GLN A 11 -11.33 -1.14 -27.41
C GLN A 11 -10.64 -1.00 -28.77
N LEU A 12 -10.24 -2.11 -29.39
CA LEU A 12 -9.69 -2.09 -30.76
C LEU A 12 -10.74 -1.66 -31.79
N ALA A 13 -12.00 -2.04 -31.61
CA ALA A 13 -13.09 -1.64 -32.52
C ALA A 13 -13.28 -0.12 -32.48
N GLU A 14 -13.36 0.48 -31.30
CA GLU A 14 -13.46 1.93 -31.11
C GLU A 14 -12.30 2.69 -31.74
N LEU A 15 -11.06 2.19 -31.58
CA LEU A 15 -9.88 2.80 -32.20
C LEU A 15 -9.86 2.69 -33.74
N LEU A 16 -10.38 1.60 -34.29
CA LEU A 16 -10.52 1.47 -35.75
C LEU A 16 -11.57 2.44 -36.30
N ASP A 17 -12.66 2.65 -35.56
CA ASP A 17 -13.72 3.60 -35.92
C ASP A 17 -13.23 5.05 -35.80
N GLU A 18 -12.55 5.40 -34.69
CA GLU A 18 -11.93 6.72 -34.45
C GLU A 18 -10.96 7.09 -35.58
N THR A 19 -10.08 6.16 -35.95
CA THR A 19 -9.06 6.40 -36.99
C THR A 19 -9.57 6.16 -38.42
N ARG A 20 -10.83 5.74 -38.57
CA ARG A 20 -11.43 5.30 -39.84
C ARG A 20 -10.55 4.28 -40.59
N SER A 21 -9.83 3.45 -39.85
CA SER A 21 -8.89 2.49 -40.42
C SER A 21 -9.59 1.20 -40.80
N SER A 22 -9.40 0.75 -42.04
CA SER A 22 -9.85 -0.59 -42.43
C SER A 22 -8.97 -1.68 -41.81
N ARG A 23 -9.52 -2.88 -41.59
CA ARG A 23 -8.75 -4.05 -41.11
C ARG A 23 -7.52 -4.34 -41.97
N LYS A 24 -7.67 -4.21 -43.30
CA LYS A 24 -6.57 -4.37 -44.26
C LYS A 24 -5.53 -3.24 -44.12
N GLY A 25 -5.98 -2.01 -43.91
CA GLY A 25 -5.11 -0.84 -43.72
C GLY A 25 -4.27 -0.93 -42.44
N LEU A 26 -4.89 -1.31 -41.32
CA LEU A 26 -4.17 -1.51 -40.06
C LEU A 26 -3.11 -2.62 -40.19
N ALA A 27 -3.48 -3.80 -40.71
CA ALA A 27 -2.55 -4.92 -40.88
C ALA A 27 -1.33 -4.54 -41.71
N ARG A 28 -1.54 -3.84 -42.83
CA ARG A 28 -0.47 -3.37 -43.70
C ARG A 28 0.51 -2.44 -42.97
N ARG A 29 0.00 -1.44 -42.25
CA ARG A 29 0.83 -0.49 -41.50
C ARG A 29 1.65 -1.16 -40.40
N VAL A 30 1.07 -2.15 -39.71
CA VAL A 30 1.78 -2.92 -38.67
C VAL A 30 2.91 -3.77 -39.28
N VAL A 31 2.68 -4.38 -40.45
CA VAL A 31 3.74 -5.11 -41.16
C VAL A 31 4.83 -4.17 -41.67
N GLU A 32 4.46 -3.00 -42.21
CA GLU A 32 5.41 -1.97 -42.64
C GLU A 32 6.26 -1.46 -41.45
N ARG A 33 5.63 -1.22 -40.29
CA ARG A 33 6.32 -0.81 -39.06
C ARG A 33 7.25 -1.91 -38.55
N GLY A 34 6.81 -3.17 -38.55
CA GLY A 34 7.65 -4.32 -38.21
C GLY A 34 8.90 -4.40 -39.09
N ARG A 35 8.75 -4.25 -40.41
CA ARG A 35 9.90 -4.22 -41.34
C ARG A 35 10.86 -3.07 -41.06
N ALA A 36 10.34 -1.89 -40.71
CA ALA A 36 11.17 -0.74 -40.37
C ALA A 36 12.08 -0.96 -39.14
N VAL A 37 11.69 -1.88 -38.24
CA VAL A 37 12.47 -2.26 -37.06
C VAL A 37 13.15 -3.64 -37.20
N GLY A 38 13.24 -4.17 -38.43
CA GLY A 38 13.94 -5.43 -38.73
C GLY A 38 13.17 -6.70 -38.39
N ILE A 39 11.84 -6.63 -38.24
CA ILE A 39 10.99 -7.75 -37.82
C ILE A 39 10.06 -8.15 -38.97
N GLU A 40 10.14 -9.41 -39.41
CA GLU A 40 9.21 -9.95 -40.40
C GLU A 40 7.90 -10.40 -39.76
N LEU A 41 6.79 -9.76 -40.16
CA LEU A 41 5.44 -10.08 -39.71
C LEU A 41 4.57 -10.51 -40.90
N ARG A 42 3.63 -11.42 -40.64
CA ARG A 42 2.65 -11.92 -41.62
C ARG A 42 1.22 -11.64 -41.16
N TYR A 43 0.93 -10.39 -40.80
CA TYR A 43 -0.43 -9.98 -40.44
C TYR A 43 -1.22 -9.52 -41.66
N ASP A 44 -2.50 -9.85 -41.65
CA ASP A 44 -3.46 -9.50 -42.69
C ASP A 44 -4.81 -9.07 -42.07
N HIS A 45 -5.79 -8.76 -42.92
CA HIS A 45 -7.13 -8.40 -42.47
C HIS A 45 -7.82 -9.50 -41.64
N THR A 46 -7.45 -10.77 -41.80
CA THR A 46 -7.98 -11.89 -41.01
C THR A 46 -7.36 -11.91 -39.61
N SER A 47 -6.08 -11.56 -39.50
CA SER A 47 -5.37 -11.38 -38.24
C SER A 47 -6.04 -10.29 -37.40
N VAL A 48 -6.35 -9.14 -38.01
CA VAL A 48 -7.10 -8.05 -37.36
C VAL A 48 -8.53 -8.50 -36.98
N GLY A 49 -9.17 -9.30 -37.83
CA GLY A 49 -10.47 -9.91 -37.50
C GLY A 49 -10.42 -10.81 -36.26
N ARG A 50 -9.36 -11.61 -36.11
CA ARG A 50 -9.12 -12.43 -34.91
C ARG A 50 -8.85 -11.54 -33.69
N TRP A 51 -8.14 -10.43 -33.86
CA TRP A 51 -7.90 -9.48 -32.78
C TRP A 51 -9.17 -8.81 -32.27
N LEU A 52 -10.07 -8.42 -33.18
CA LEU A 52 -11.41 -7.93 -32.84
C LEU A 52 -12.27 -9.00 -32.15
N ALA A 53 -12.05 -10.28 -32.47
CA ALA A 53 -12.69 -11.41 -31.79
C ALA A 53 -11.99 -11.84 -30.48
N GLY A 54 -11.02 -11.05 -29.98
CA GLY A 54 -10.35 -11.26 -28.69
C GLY A 54 -9.08 -12.10 -28.74
N GLU A 55 -8.55 -12.45 -29.92
CA GLU A 55 -7.23 -13.08 -30.05
C GLU A 55 -6.11 -12.05 -29.90
N ARG A 56 -5.01 -12.41 -29.23
CA ARG A 56 -3.87 -11.51 -29.06
C ARG A 56 -2.70 -11.97 -29.92
N PRO A 57 -2.07 -11.06 -30.68
CA PRO A 57 -0.83 -11.39 -31.38
C PRO A 57 0.29 -11.61 -30.35
N THR A 58 1.24 -12.49 -30.67
CA THR A 58 2.43 -12.70 -29.84
C THR A 58 3.33 -11.46 -29.85
N PRO A 59 4.09 -11.18 -28.78
CA PRO A 59 5.13 -10.15 -28.81
C PRO A 59 6.07 -10.35 -30.01
N PRO A 60 6.47 -9.29 -30.71
CA PRO A 60 6.28 -7.86 -30.40
C PRO A 60 4.97 -7.23 -30.95
N GLY A 61 4.05 -8.03 -31.49
CA GLY A 61 2.84 -7.58 -32.20
C GLY A 61 2.01 -6.50 -31.49
N PRO A 62 1.62 -6.67 -30.20
CA PRO A 62 0.84 -5.68 -29.48
C PRO A 62 1.47 -4.29 -29.40
N ASN A 63 2.80 -4.20 -29.29
CA ASN A 63 3.52 -2.91 -29.23
C ASN A 63 3.50 -2.21 -30.58
N LEU A 64 3.75 -2.94 -31.67
CA LEU A 64 3.75 -2.39 -33.02
C LEU A 64 2.35 -1.91 -33.44
N ILE A 65 1.30 -2.59 -32.97
CA ILE A 65 -0.09 -2.16 -33.19
C ILE A 65 -0.37 -0.85 -32.45
N ALA A 66 0.04 -0.75 -31.18
CA ALA A 66 -0.10 0.45 -30.39
C ALA A 66 0.68 1.65 -30.95
N GLU A 67 1.89 1.43 -31.47
CA GLU A 67 2.70 2.45 -32.14
C GLU A 67 2.02 2.98 -33.41
N VAL A 68 1.50 2.08 -34.26
CA VAL A 68 0.76 2.48 -35.46
C VAL A 68 -0.51 3.25 -35.10
N LEU A 69 -1.24 2.84 -34.08
CA LEU A 69 -2.44 3.55 -33.64
C LEU A 69 -2.11 4.88 -32.96
N THR A 70 -0.97 4.98 -32.27
CA THR A 70 -0.46 6.26 -31.74
C THR A 70 -0.27 7.28 -32.85
N GLU A 71 0.37 6.86 -33.95
CA GLU A 71 0.59 7.70 -35.12
C GLU A 71 -0.74 8.11 -35.78
N LEU A 72 -1.70 7.20 -35.86
CA LEU A 72 -3.01 7.46 -36.49
C LEU A 72 -3.95 8.33 -35.64
N CYS A 73 -3.94 8.16 -34.33
CA CYS A 73 -4.79 8.93 -33.41
C CYS A 73 -4.18 10.30 -33.05
N GLY A 74 -2.89 10.53 -33.30
CA GLY A 74 -2.20 11.75 -32.88
C GLY A 74 -2.07 11.91 -31.36
N ARG A 75 -2.33 10.85 -30.60
CA ARG A 75 -2.21 10.75 -29.14
C ARG A 75 -1.58 9.41 -28.77
N ARG A 76 -0.91 9.33 -27.63
CA ARG A 76 -0.27 8.08 -27.18
C ARG A 76 -1.33 6.99 -26.99
N ILE A 77 -1.19 5.90 -27.74
CA ILE A 77 -1.96 4.66 -27.64
C ILE A 77 -1.02 3.55 -27.16
N THR A 78 -1.44 2.81 -26.15
CA THR A 78 -0.69 1.67 -25.58
C THR A 78 -1.33 0.34 -26.01
N PRO A 79 -0.63 -0.81 -25.84
CA PRO A 79 -1.25 -2.11 -26.06
C PRO A 79 -2.53 -2.32 -25.23
N PHE A 80 -2.62 -1.71 -24.05
CA PHE A 80 -3.82 -1.73 -23.20
C PHE A 80 -4.99 -0.99 -23.85
N ASP A 81 -4.76 0.20 -24.40
CA ASP A 81 -5.79 0.96 -25.11
C ASP A 81 -6.31 0.20 -26.33
N CYS A 82 -5.51 -0.72 -26.88
CA CYS A 82 -5.90 -1.61 -27.97
C CYS A 82 -6.64 -2.89 -27.51
N GLY A 83 -6.83 -3.10 -26.20
CA GLY A 83 -7.30 -4.38 -25.64
C GLY A 83 -6.32 -5.56 -25.82
N MET A 84 -5.06 -5.24 -26.13
CA MET A 84 -4.01 -6.21 -26.50
C MET A 84 -2.89 -6.34 -25.47
N SER A 85 -2.91 -5.58 -24.38
CA SER A 85 -2.13 -5.94 -23.20
C SER A 85 -2.52 -7.37 -22.80
N ALA A 86 -1.57 -8.17 -22.29
CA ALA A 86 -1.96 -9.23 -21.39
C ALA A 86 -2.95 -8.63 -20.39
N SER A 87 -3.99 -9.37 -19.98
CA SER A 87 -4.62 -8.96 -18.73
C SER A 87 -3.44 -8.92 -17.78
N GLU A 88 -3.07 -7.73 -17.30
CA GLU A 88 -2.37 -7.72 -16.03
C GLU A 88 -3.27 -8.58 -15.15
N SER A 89 -2.69 -9.64 -14.59
CA SER A 89 -3.48 -10.52 -13.78
C SER A 89 -4.22 -9.64 -12.79
N ALA A 90 -5.49 -9.92 -12.49
CA ALA A 90 -6.14 -9.31 -11.33
C ALA A 90 -5.24 -9.41 -10.07
N ASP A 91 -4.30 -10.36 -10.10
CA ASP A 91 -3.27 -10.67 -9.12
C ASP A 91 -1.96 -9.87 -9.25
N LEU A 92 -1.84 -8.86 -10.12
CA LEU A 92 -0.62 -8.04 -10.22
C LEU A 92 -0.28 -7.46 -8.84
N GLY A 93 0.95 -7.71 -8.38
CA GLY A 93 1.41 -7.27 -7.06
C GLY A 93 0.87 -8.08 -5.87
N LEU A 94 -0.06 -9.03 -6.07
CA LEU A 94 -0.57 -9.90 -4.99
C LEU A 94 0.32 -11.11 -4.71
N GLU A 95 1.20 -11.46 -5.64
CA GLU A 95 2.10 -12.60 -5.43
C GLU A 95 3.42 -12.19 -4.76
N PHE A 96 3.76 -12.87 -3.66
CA PHE A 96 5.12 -12.91 -3.13
C PHE A 96 5.93 -13.93 -3.95
N SER A 97 6.58 -13.52 -5.05
CA SER A 97 7.27 -14.46 -5.94
C SER A 97 8.47 -15.14 -5.24
N LEU A 98 8.75 -16.40 -5.60
CA LEU A 98 9.94 -17.13 -5.15
C LEU A 98 11.21 -16.71 -5.91
N SER A 99 11.06 -16.09 -7.08
CA SER A 99 12.17 -15.61 -7.90
C SER A 99 12.37 -14.10 -7.73
N LEU A 100 13.61 -13.67 -7.53
CA LEU A 100 13.93 -12.24 -7.41
C LEU A 100 13.70 -11.48 -8.73
N SER A 101 13.94 -12.13 -9.87
CA SER A 101 13.72 -11.52 -11.18
C SER A 101 12.24 -11.29 -11.45
N GLU A 102 11.39 -12.26 -11.12
CA GLU A 102 9.94 -12.14 -11.22
C GLU A 102 9.39 -11.14 -10.20
N ALA A 103 9.90 -11.12 -8.97
CA ALA A 103 9.53 -10.12 -7.97
C ALA A 103 9.86 -8.71 -8.47
N THR A 104 11.04 -8.51 -9.07
CA THR A 104 11.45 -7.24 -9.66
C THR A 104 10.57 -6.86 -10.85
N ALA A 105 10.21 -7.82 -11.70
CA ALA A 105 9.29 -7.58 -12.82
C ALA A 105 7.89 -7.17 -12.30
N SER A 106 7.34 -7.93 -11.35
CA SER A 106 6.03 -7.69 -10.73
C SER A 106 5.95 -6.30 -10.08
N VAL A 107 6.94 -5.95 -9.26
CA VAL A 107 6.91 -4.66 -8.55
C VAL A 107 7.10 -3.47 -9.50
N THR A 108 7.98 -3.59 -10.50
CA THR A 108 8.18 -2.51 -11.47
C THR A 108 6.99 -2.34 -12.42
N GLU A 109 6.28 -3.42 -12.74
CA GLU A 109 5.03 -3.36 -13.49
C GLU A 109 3.89 -2.78 -12.64
N LEU A 110 3.80 -3.12 -11.35
CA LEU A 110 2.85 -2.50 -10.42
C LEU A 110 3.02 -0.97 -10.40
N TRP A 111 4.24 -0.47 -10.27
CA TRP A 111 4.49 0.98 -10.27
C TRP A 111 4.13 1.63 -11.60
N ARG A 112 4.50 0.97 -12.71
CA ARG A 112 4.16 1.45 -14.06
C ARG A 112 2.65 1.53 -14.24
N SER A 113 1.93 0.45 -13.92
CA SER A 113 0.48 0.36 -14.03
C SER A 113 -0.20 1.40 -13.14
N ASP A 114 0.35 1.69 -11.96
CA ASP A 114 -0.19 2.74 -11.10
C ASP A 114 0.05 4.16 -11.65
N VAL A 115 1.20 4.43 -12.29
CA VAL A 115 1.42 5.72 -12.98
C VAL A 115 0.53 5.85 -14.22
N GLU A 116 0.48 4.83 -15.07
CA GLU A 116 -0.16 4.91 -16.40
C GLU A 116 -1.68 4.65 -16.34
N ARG A 117 -2.16 3.86 -15.37
CA ARG A 117 -3.53 3.30 -15.31
C ARG A 117 -4.13 3.36 -13.90
N ARG A 118 -3.82 4.42 -13.15
CA ARG A 118 -4.26 4.65 -11.76
C ARG A 118 -5.71 4.23 -11.46
N ARG A 119 -6.68 4.65 -12.29
CA ARG A 119 -8.12 4.36 -12.09
C ARG A 119 -8.44 2.86 -12.02
N PHE A 120 -7.67 2.01 -12.71
CA PHE A 120 -7.86 0.56 -12.67
C PHE A 120 -7.47 -0.03 -11.31
N LEU A 121 -6.38 0.46 -10.73
CA LEU A 121 -5.86 -0.03 -9.46
C LEU A 121 -6.55 0.61 -8.23
N GLU A 122 -7.06 1.84 -8.36
CA GLU A 122 -7.87 2.49 -7.31
C GLU A 122 -9.14 1.68 -6.97
N GLY A 123 -9.75 1.03 -7.97
CA GLY A 123 -10.93 0.18 -7.79
C GLY A 123 -10.61 -1.27 -7.37
N ALA A 124 -9.34 -1.61 -7.17
CA ALA A 124 -8.95 -2.97 -6.86
C ALA A 124 -9.43 -3.39 -5.46
N ALA A 125 -10.20 -4.46 -5.39
CA ALA A 125 -10.65 -5.03 -4.13
C ALA A 125 -9.49 -5.64 -3.32
N TYR A 126 -9.64 -5.63 -2.00
CA TYR A 126 -8.79 -6.38 -1.08
C TYR A 126 -9.01 -7.89 -1.29
N ALA A 127 -7.94 -8.64 -1.51
CA ALA A 127 -7.99 -10.08 -1.73
C ALA A 127 -7.80 -10.85 -0.42
N VAL A 128 -8.72 -11.77 -0.14
CA VAL A 128 -8.67 -12.63 1.06
C VAL A 128 -7.59 -13.70 0.90
N ALA A 129 -6.98 -14.12 2.01
CA ALA A 129 -5.96 -15.18 2.10
C ALA A 129 -4.60 -14.88 1.43
N VAL A 130 -4.42 -13.73 0.79
CA VAL A 130 -3.13 -13.36 0.17
C VAL A 130 -2.05 -13.03 1.21
N TYR A 131 -2.40 -12.28 2.25
CA TYR A 131 -1.46 -11.96 3.34
C TYR A 131 -0.94 -13.18 4.11
N PRO A 132 -1.78 -14.14 4.53
CA PRO A 132 -1.31 -15.40 5.10
C PRO A 132 -0.32 -16.15 4.19
N ILE A 133 -0.55 -16.18 2.87
CA ILE A 133 0.38 -16.82 1.93
C ILE A 133 1.71 -16.05 1.88
N ALA A 134 1.66 -14.72 1.80
CA ALA A 134 2.86 -13.88 1.76
C ALA A 134 3.69 -14.00 3.05
N SER A 135 3.05 -14.02 4.23
CA SER A 135 3.75 -14.18 5.52
C SER A 135 4.36 -15.57 5.66
N MET A 136 3.67 -16.63 5.23
CA MET A 136 4.23 -17.98 5.18
C MET A 136 5.43 -18.06 4.24
N ARG A 137 5.34 -17.49 3.03
CA ARG A 137 6.47 -17.44 2.09
C ARG A 137 7.64 -16.64 2.67
N TRP A 138 7.38 -15.51 3.33
CA TRP A 138 8.41 -14.75 4.03
C TRP A 138 9.18 -15.58 5.07
N LEU A 139 8.46 -16.36 5.88
CA LEU A 139 9.07 -17.17 6.96
C LEU A 139 9.78 -18.43 6.43
N THR A 140 9.27 -19.02 5.35
CA THR A 140 9.70 -20.36 4.89
C THR A 140 10.62 -20.34 3.67
N LEU A 141 10.78 -19.20 2.99
CA LEU A 141 11.71 -19.11 1.86
C LEU A 141 13.11 -19.52 2.32
N PRO A 142 13.75 -20.52 1.68
CA PRO A 142 15.02 -21.06 2.15
C PRO A 142 16.18 -20.10 1.85
N GLY A 143 17.13 -20.05 2.79
CA GLY A 143 18.41 -19.37 2.60
C GLY A 143 18.35 -17.84 2.59
N ARG A 144 19.55 -17.24 2.60
CA ARG A 144 19.74 -15.83 2.30
C ARG A 144 19.73 -15.65 0.79
N GLU A 145 18.98 -14.67 0.32
CA GLU A 145 19.08 -14.28 -1.09
C GLU A 145 20.36 -13.46 -1.31
N HIS A 146 20.90 -13.59 -2.52
CA HIS A 146 22.10 -12.89 -2.96
C HIS A 146 21.71 -11.98 -4.12
N PRO A 147 21.21 -10.75 -3.86
CA PRO A 147 20.78 -9.84 -4.91
C PRO A 147 21.99 -9.31 -5.68
N VAL A 148 22.40 -10.03 -6.72
CA VAL A 148 23.50 -9.67 -7.62
C VAL A 148 23.01 -9.58 -9.05
N SER A 149 23.50 -8.59 -9.79
CA SER A 149 23.17 -8.43 -11.21
C SER A 149 24.40 -7.98 -11.99
N SER A 150 24.73 -8.69 -13.06
CA SER A 150 25.76 -8.32 -14.04
C SER A 150 25.20 -7.98 -15.42
N ALA A 151 23.88 -8.15 -15.61
CA ALA A 151 23.23 -8.05 -16.92
C ALA A 151 22.83 -6.61 -17.32
N GLY A 152 22.84 -5.66 -16.36
CA GLY A 152 22.41 -4.29 -16.60
C GLY A 152 23.50 -3.35 -17.13
N PHE A 153 23.17 -2.55 -18.14
CA PHE A 153 24.08 -1.55 -18.74
C PHE A 153 24.45 -0.41 -17.77
N ARG A 154 23.58 -0.07 -16.82
CA ARG A 154 23.84 0.94 -15.78
C ARG A 154 24.49 0.28 -14.57
N ARG A 155 25.71 0.71 -14.21
CA ARG A 155 26.34 0.33 -12.95
C ARG A 155 25.71 1.13 -11.81
N VAL A 156 25.17 0.44 -10.81
CA VAL A 156 24.55 1.03 -9.61
C VAL A 156 25.58 1.08 -8.50
N GLY A 157 25.66 2.21 -7.81
CA GLY A 157 26.59 2.44 -6.71
C GLY A 157 25.95 3.06 -5.48
N VAL A 158 26.79 3.34 -4.48
CA VAL A 158 26.37 3.92 -3.20
C VAL A 158 25.66 5.26 -3.38
N ALA A 159 26.12 6.11 -4.29
CA ALA A 159 25.49 7.41 -4.57
C ALA A 159 24.03 7.28 -5.06
N ASP A 160 23.71 6.27 -5.88
CA ASP A 160 22.34 6.02 -6.31
C ASP A 160 21.45 5.64 -5.11
N ILE A 161 21.98 4.81 -4.21
CA ILE A 161 21.27 4.35 -3.00
C ILE A 161 21.03 5.51 -2.04
N ASP A 162 22.03 6.36 -1.83
CA ASP A 162 21.93 7.50 -0.93
C ASP A 162 20.94 8.55 -1.46
N ALA A 163 20.85 8.72 -2.78
CA ALA A 163 19.81 9.54 -3.40
C ALA A 163 18.40 8.98 -3.12
N VAL A 164 18.18 7.67 -3.29
CA VAL A 164 16.88 7.04 -3.00
C VAL A 164 16.54 7.15 -1.51
N ARG A 165 17.52 6.97 -0.61
CA ARG A 165 17.34 7.12 0.85
C ARG A 165 16.94 8.54 1.24
N THR A 166 17.61 9.53 0.66
CA THR A 166 17.32 10.95 0.89
C THR A 166 15.89 11.28 0.46
N MET A 167 15.50 10.86 -0.74
CA MET A 167 14.14 11.05 -1.25
C MET A 167 13.10 10.32 -0.40
N THR A 168 13.39 9.11 0.06
CA THR A 168 12.49 8.34 0.94
C THR A 168 12.25 9.06 2.27
N THR A 169 13.29 9.67 2.84
CA THR A 169 13.16 10.47 4.06
C THR A 169 12.30 11.71 3.82
N ALA A 170 12.57 12.46 2.75
CA ALA A 170 11.80 13.65 2.39
C ALA A 170 10.31 13.32 2.13
N PHE A 171 10.01 12.22 1.45
CA PHE A 171 8.62 11.79 1.22
C PHE A 171 7.92 11.38 2.51
N ARG A 172 8.62 10.72 3.44
CA ARG A 172 8.07 10.36 4.75
C ARG A 172 7.73 11.59 5.58
N ASP A 173 8.63 12.56 5.65
CA ASP A 173 8.41 13.78 6.40
C ASP A 173 7.22 14.57 5.84
N LEU A 174 7.12 14.64 4.51
CA LEU A 174 5.98 15.26 3.84
C LEU A 174 4.68 14.49 4.13
N ASP A 175 4.66 13.16 4.03
CA ASP A 175 3.48 12.33 4.34
C ASP A 175 2.99 12.56 5.78
N ASN A 176 3.91 12.62 6.76
CA ASN A 176 3.55 12.86 8.16
C ASN A 176 2.92 14.25 8.38
N GLN A 177 3.37 15.25 7.62
CA GLN A 177 2.89 16.63 7.74
C GLN A 177 1.56 16.87 7.03
N VAL A 178 1.41 16.39 5.80
CA VAL A 178 0.28 16.78 4.92
C VAL A 178 -0.68 15.63 4.58
N GLY A 179 -0.33 14.40 4.92
CA GLY A 179 -1.10 13.19 4.62
C GLY A 179 -0.71 12.51 3.30
N GLY A 180 -0.99 11.20 3.23
CA GLY A 180 -0.55 10.33 2.14
C GLY A 180 -1.13 10.65 0.76
N GLY A 181 -2.32 11.29 0.71
CA GLY A 181 -2.97 11.63 -0.56
C GLY A 181 -2.11 12.52 -1.47
N LYS A 182 -1.45 13.52 -0.88
CA LYS A 182 -0.63 14.52 -1.60
C LYS A 182 0.69 13.97 -2.11
N VAL A 183 1.22 12.92 -1.49
CA VAL A 183 2.59 12.45 -1.72
C VAL A 183 2.64 11.20 -2.60
N ARG A 184 1.56 10.41 -2.62
CA ARG A 184 1.50 9.09 -3.25
C ARG A 184 1.88 9.08 -4.74
N SER A 185 1.31 9.99 -5.54
CA SER A 185 1.57 10.03 -6.99
C SER A 185 3.04 10.33 -7.29
N THR A 186 3.64 11.25 -6.53
CA THR A 186 5.05 11.61 -6.65
C THR A 186 5.97 10.46 -6.22
N VAL A 187 5.64 9.76 -5.12
CA VAL A 187 6.38 8.57 -4.67
C VAL A 187 6.37 7.49 -5.73
N VAL A 188 5.20 7.16 -6.26
CA VAL A 188 5.06 6.09 -7.27
C VAL A 188 5.71 6.49 -8.59
N HIS A 189 5.62 7.75 -8.98
CA HIS A 189 6.35 8.26 -10.14
C HIS A 189 7.87 8.10 -9.94
N TYR A 190 8.41 8.46 -8.78
CA TYR A 190 9.83 8.30 -8.48
C TYR A 190 10.26 6.81 -8.44
N LEU A 191 9.44 5.94 -7.86
CA LEU A 191 9.62 4.48 -7.92
C LEU A 191 9.73 4.00 -9.38
N HIS A 192 8.82 4.43 -10.23
CA HIS A 192 8.79 4.04 -11.65
C HIS A 192 9.95 4.61 -12.47
N THR A 193 10.23 5.91 -12.36
CA THR A 193 11.20 6.59 -13.25
C THR A 193 12.63 6.55 -12.76
N SER A 194 12.84 6.49 -11.43
CA SER A 194 14.18 6.57 -10.84
C SER A 194 14.64 5.25 -10.23
N VAL A 195 13.76 4.53 -9.51
CA VAL A 195 14.15 3.28 -8.81
C VAL A 195 14.09 2.06 -9.73
N ALA A 196 13.07 1.92 -10.59
CA ALA A 196 12.96 0.77 -11.49
C ALA A 196 14.17 0.58 -12.42
N PRO A 197 14.77 1.64 -13.00
CA PRO A 197 16.02 1.51 -13.76
C PRO A 197 17.21 1.00 -12.94
N LEU A 198 17.28 1.32 -11.63
CA LEU A 198 18.34 0.85 -10.75
C LEU A 198 18.23 -0.66 -10.49
N LEU A 199 17.01 -1.16 -10.27
CA LEU A 199 16.78 -2.60 -10.07
C LEU A 199 17.16 -3.44 -11.30
N ARG A 200 17.08 -2.85 -12.50
CA ARG A 200 17.51 -3.45 -13.78
C ARG A 200 18.99 -3.20 -14.12
N GLY A 201 19.71 -2.49 -13.25
CA GLY A 201 21.13 -2.21 -13.40
C GLY A 201 22.03 -3.39 -13.04
N SER A 202 23.33 -3.15 -13.02
CA SER A 202 24.35 -4.06 -12.51
C SER A 202 24.86 -3.60 -11.15
N TYR A 203 24.97 -4.54 -10.20
CA TYR A 203 25.37 -4.30 -8.82
C TYR A 203 25.96 -5.57 -8.18
N THR A 204 26.89 -5.36 -7.24
CA THR A 204 27.37 -6.41 -6.34
C THR A 204 26.30 -6.79 -5.33
N GLU A 205 26.49 -7.91 -4.63
CA GLU A 205 25.54 -8.35 -3.59
C GLU A 205 25.34 -7.29 -2.49
N GLU A 206 26.42 -6.66 -2.02
CA GLU A 206 26.35 -5.64 -0.96
C GLU A 206 25.52 -4.43 -1.40
N VAL A 207 25.77 -3.94 -2.62
CA VAL A 207 25.02 -2.84 -3.24
C VAL A 207 23.57 -3.26 -3.45
N GLY A 208 23.33 -4.49 -3.93
CA GLY A 208 22.00 -5.05 -4.13
C GLY A 208 21.19 -5.08 -2.84
N ARG A 209 21.74 -5.61 -1.74
CA ARG A 209 21.05 -5.67 -0.44
C ARG A 209 20.59 -4.27 0.02
N ARG A 210 21.48 -3.29 -0.08
CA ARG A 210 21.18 -1.89 0.26
C ARG A 210 20.15 -1.26 -0.69
N LEU A 211 20.22 -1.55 -1.99
CA LEU A 211 19.25 -1.10 -3.00
C LEU A 211 17.84 -1.67 -2.74
N PHE A 212 17.75 -2.97 -2.48
CA PHE A 212 16.48 -3.63 -2.18
C PHE A 212 15.88 -3.14 -0.85
N ALA A 213 16.71 -2.80 0.15
CA ALA A 213 16.24 -2.22 1.41
C ALA A 213 15.57 -0.84 1.20
N VAL A 214 16.25 0.09 0.52
CA VAL A 214 15.67 1.44 0.25
C VAL A 214 14.47 1.36 -0.70
N THR A 215 14.48 0.40 -1.64
CA THR A 215 13.33 0.12 -2.50
C THR A 215 12.14 -0.37 -1.69
N ALA A 216 12.35 -1.32 -0.77
CA ALA A 216 11.31 -1.85 0.11
C ALA A 216 10.72 -0.75 1.00
N GLU A 217 11.57 0.10 1.56
CA GLU A 217 11.17 1.22 2.41
C GLU A 217 10.27 2.22 1.67
N LEU A 218 10.64 2.59 0.44
CA LEU A 218 9.85 3.49 -0.40
C LEU A 218 8.56 2.83 -0.93
N THR A 219 8.62 1.54 -1.27
CA THR A 219 7.43 0.77 -1.69
C THR A 219 6.43 0.63 -0.54
N LYS A 220 6.92 0.43 0.69
CA LYS A 220 6.11 0.44 1.92
C LYS A 220 5.44 1.81 2.11
N LEU A 221 6.15 2.91 1.86
CA LEU A 221 5.57 4.26 1.94
C LEU A 221 4.41 4.45 0.94
N ALA A 222 4.56 3.96 -0.30
CA ALA A 222 3.46 3.95 -1.27
C ALA A 222 2.26 3.13 -0.78
N GLY A 223 2.51 1.98 -0.13
CA GLY A 223 1.47 1.16 0.50
C GLY A 223 0.73 1.87 1.64
N TRP A 224 1.45 2.58 2.51
CA TRP A 224 0.86 3.40 3.56
C TRP A 224 0.01 4.54 3.00
N ALA A 225 0.50 5.23 1.97
CA ALA A 225 -0.26 6.30 1.34
C ALA A 225 -1.53 5.79 0.64
N ALA A 226 -1.48 4.64 -0.04
CA ALA A 226 -2.68 3.98 -0.58
C ALA A 226 -3.65 3.56 0.55
N TYR A 227 -3.12 3.06 1.67
CA TYR A 227 -3.92 2.71 2.84
C TYR A 227 -4.62 3.93 3.46
N ASP A 228 -3.96 5.10 3.49
CA ASP A 228 -4.53 6.38 3.92
C ASP A 228 -5.67 6.89 3.04
N LEU A 229 -5.62 6.57 1.76
CA LEU A 229 -6.66 6.84 0.79
C LEU A 229 -7.77 5.78 0.77
N GLU A 230 -7.73 4.81 1.69
CA GLU A 230 -8.65 3.66 1.76
C GLU A 230 -8.64 2.79 0.49
N GLU A 231 -7.56 2.87 -0.32
CA GLU A 231 -7.33 2.03 -1.50
C GLU A 231 -6.77 0.66 -1.07
N HIS A 232 -7.53 -0.10 -0.27
CA HIS A 232 -7.02 -1.26 0.45
C HIS A 232 -6.45 -2.37 -0.46
N GLY A 233 -7.05 -2.62 -1.63
CA GLY A 233 -6.48 -3.59 -2.57
C GLY A 233 -5.14 -3.12 -3.14
N LEU A 234 -4.97 -1.83 -3.40
CA LEU A 234 -3.70 -1.29 -3.87
C LEU A 234 -2.65 -1.29 -2.76
N ALA A 235 -3.02 -0.87 -1.54
CA ALA A 235 -2.17 -0.94 -0.36
C ALA A 235 -1.67 -2.37 -0.12
N GLN A 236 -2.56 -3.36 -0.30
CA GLN A 236 -2.21 -4.78 -0.16
C GLN A 236 -1.10 -5.20 -1.13
N ARG A 237 -1.23 -4.83 -2.40
CA ARG A 237 -0.23 -5.13 -3.44
C ARG A 237 1.11 -4.49 -3.11
N TYR A 238 1.11 -3.22 -2.73
CA TYR A 238 2.33 -2.51 -2.34
C TYR A 238 3.03 -3.14 -1.13
N LEU A 239 2.28 -3.49 -0.09
CA LEU A 239 2.86 -4.09 1.11
C LEU A 239 3.45 -5.49 0.83
N ILE A 240 2.79 -6.31 -0.01
CA ILE A 240 3.33 -7.62 -0.43
C ILE A 240 4.64 -7.45 -1.18
N GLN A 241 4.68 -6.53 -2.15
CA GLN A 241 5.90 -6.29 -2.91
C GLN A 241 7.00 -5.68 -2.03
N ALA A 242 6.67 -4.77 -1.11
CA ALA A 242 7.62 -4.24 -0.14
C ALA A 242 8.23 -5.34 0.73
N LEU A 243 7.39 -6.26 1.25
CA LEU A 243 7.85 -7.41 2.04
C LEU A 243 8.81 -8.30 1.22
N ARG A 244 8.51 -8.50 -0.06
CA ARG A 244 9.35 -9.27 -0.96
C ARG A 244 10.71 -8.61 -1.22
N MET A 245 10.74 -7.29 -1.36
CA MET A 245 11.99 -6.52 -1.50
C MET A 245 12.80 -6.52 -0.20
N ALA A 246 12.15 -6.42 0.98
CA ALA A 246 12.82 -6.57 2.27
C ALA A 246 13.45 -7.95 2.43
N ARG A 247 12.84 -8.99 1.85
CA ARG A 247 13.37 -10.36 1.87
C ARG A 247 14.66 -10.45 1.06
N ALA A 248 14.66 -9.84 -0.12
CA ALA A 248 15.84 -9.76 -0.99
C ALA A 248 16.99 -8.97 -0.34
N ALA A 249 16.66 -7.93 0.45
CA ALA A 249 17.64 -7.19 1.24
C ALA A 249 18.21 -8.00 2.42
N GLY A 250 17.49 -9.02 2.90
CA GLY A 250 17.79 -9.70 4.15
C GLY A 250 17.53 -8.83 5.38
N ASP A 251 16.63 -7.85 5.29
CA ASP A 251 16.33 -6.88 6.33
C ASP A 251 15.14 -7.35 7.19
N ALA A 252 15.46 -8.01 8.32
CA ALA A 252 14.45 -8.55 9.23
C ALA A 252 13.67 -7.45 9.96
N ALA A 253 14.29 -6.30 10.25
CA ALA A 253 13.63 -5.20 10.93
C ALA A 253 12.57 -4.56 10.02
N LEU A 254 12.94 -4.27 8.77
CA LEU A 254 12.00 -3.75 7.79
C LEU A 254 10.89 -4.77 7.46
N GLY A 255 11.22 -6.06 7.39
CA GLY A 255 10.24 -7.13 7.23
C GLY A 255 9.21 -7.17 8.37
N ALA A 256 9.67 -7.05 9.63
CA ALA A 256 8.78 -6.98 10.80
C ALA A 256 7.85 -5.77 10.74
N GLU A 257 8.37 -4.59 10.39
CA GLU A 257 7.57 -3.38 10.27
C GLU A 257 6.49 -3.50 9.17
N ILE A 258 6.84 -4.08 8.03
CA ILE A 258 5.90 -4.32 6.93
C ILE A 258 4.81 -5.32 7.35
N LEU A 259 5.18 -6.42 8.02
CA LEU A 259 4.22 -7.40 8.55
C LEU A 259 3.29 -6.78 9.61
N ALA A 260 3.81 -5.90 10.46
CA ALA A 260 2.99 -5.15 11.42
C ALA A 260 2.02 -4.19 10.72
N ALA A 261 2.45 -3.54 9.63
CA ALA A 261 1.57 -2.71 8.79
C ALA A 261 0.48 -3.56 8.11
N MET A 262 0.82 -4.74 7.60
CA MET A 262 -0.16 -5.69 7.05
C MET A 262 -1.17 -6.14 8.12
N SER A 263 -0.71 -6.43 9.34
CA SER A 263 -1.57 -6.77 10.48
C SER A 263 -2.55 -5.64 10.83
N HIS A 264 -2.06 -4.40 10.85
CA HIS A 264 -2.89 -3.22 11.06
C HIS A 264 -3.95 -3.07 9.96
N GLN A 265 -3.57 -3.23 8.70
CA GLN A 265 -4.52 -3.18 7.59
C GLN A 265 -5.56 -4.31 7.68
N ALA A 266 -5.14 -5.54 7.98
CA ALA A 266 -6.02 -6.70 8.13
C ALA A 266 -7.09 -6.46 9.21
N THR A 267 -6.72 -5.84 10.32
CA THR A 267 -7.69 -5.44 11.37
C THR A 267 -8.72 -4.46 10.81
N TYR A 268 -8.27 -3.42 10.09
CA TYR A 268 -9.14 -2.37 9.54
C TYR A 268 -10.14 -2.90 8.50
N VAL A 269 -9.74 -3.89 7.69
CA VAL A 269 -10.63 -4.51 6.67
C VAL A 269 -11.46 -5.68 7.23
N GLY A 270 -11.55 -5.82 8.57
CA GLY A 270 -12.40 -6.83 9.21
C GLY A 270 -11.84 -8.27 9.13
N ARG A 271 -10.52 -8.42 9.09
CA ARG A 271 -9.80 -9.70 9.03
C ARG A 271 -8.90 -9.90 10.26
N PRO A 272 -9.44 -9.88 11.49
CA PRO A 272 -8.61 -9.86 12.68
C PRO A 272 -7.90 -11.20 12.97
N GLY A 273 -8.37 -12.32 12.41
CA GLY A 273 -7.61 -13.58 12.42
C GLY A 273 -6.29 -13.45 11.66
N ASP A 274 -6.37 -12.98 10.40
CA ASP A 274 -5.19 -12.71 9.57
C ASP A 274 -4.26 -11.68 10.26
N ALA A 275 -4.82 -10.69 10.96
CA ALA A 275 -4.05 -9.69 11.69
C ALA A 275 -3.18 -10.28 12.81
N VAL A 276 -3.72 -11.22 13.59
CA VAL A 276 -2.97 -11.90 14.66
C VAL A 276 -1.83 -12.74 14.07
N ASP A 277 -2.09 -13.49 13.00
CA ASP A 277 -1.07 -14.31 12.34
C ASP A 277 0.08 -13.45 11.77
N LEU A 278 -0.26 -12.33 11.13
CA LEU A 278 0.71 -11.35 10.63
C LEU A 278 1.52 -10.70 11.75
N ALA A 279 0.88 -10.36 12.88
CA ALA A 279 1.56 -9.80 14.04
C ALA A 279 2.58 -10.78 14.62
N ARG A 280 2.25 -12.08 14.71
CA ARG A 280 3.17 -13.12 15.16
C ARG A 280 4.33 -13.33 14.20
N ALA A 281 4.08 -13.29 12.89
CA ALA A 281 5.15 -13.31 11.89
C ALA A 281 6.07 -12.09 12.05
N ALA A 282 5.50 -10.91 12.31
CA ALA A 282 6.26 -9.69 12.59
C ALA A 282 7.14 -9.84 13.84
N GLN A 283 6.63 -10.43 14.93
CA GLN A 283 7.41 -10.70 16.14
C GLN A 283 8.61 -11.63 15.89
N ILE A 284 8.44 -12.67 15.08
CA ILE A 284 9.56 -13.57 14.71
C ILE A 284 10.68 -12.78 14.00
N ALA A 285 10.30 -11.91 13.06
CA ALA A 285 11.24 -11.05 12.35
C ALA A 285 11.87 -9.99 13.27
N ALA A 286 11.10 -9.36 14.16
CA ALA A 286 11.58 -8.36 15.11
C ALA A 286 12.60 -8.94 16.11
N ARG A 287 12.35 -10.14 16.63
CA ARG A 287 13.31 -10.86 17.49
C ARG A 287 14.61 -11.19 16.76
N SER A 288 14.51 -11.57 15.49
CA SER A 288 15.69 -11.84 14.65
C SER A 288 16.53 -10.58 14.39
N ALA A 289 15.89 -9.40 14.38
CA ALA A 289 16.56 -8.11 14.27
C ALA A 289 17.15 -7.60 15.60
N GLY A 290 16.74 -8.17 16.75
CA GLY A 290 17.23 -7.77 18.07
C GLY A 290 16.78 -6.37 18.51
N LEU A 291 15.57 -5.94 18.12
CA LEU A 291 15.03 -4.61 18.42
C LEU A 291 13.80 -4.70 19.34
N PRO A 292 13.95 -4.49 20.68
CA PRO A 292 12.84 -4.62 21.63
C PRO A 292 11.68 -3.65 21.38
N ALA A 293 11.94 -2.38 21.03
CA ALA A 293 10.89 -1.45 20.63
C ALA A 293 10.03 -2.00 19.48
N LEU A 294 10.66 -2.57 18.46
CA LEU A 294 9.94 -3.14 17.32
C LEU A 294 9.12 -4.37 17.73
N GLU A 295 9.65 -5.21 18.63
CA GLU A 295 8.89 -6.31 19.23
C GLU A 295 7.66 -5.80 20.00
N ALA A 296 7.79 -4.71 20.77
CA ALA A 296 6.67 -4.07 21.46
C ALA A 296 5.58 -3.60 20.47
N GLY A 297 5.97 -2.96 19.37
CA GLY A 297 5.05 -2.56 18.30
C GLY A 297 4.33 -3.75 17.65
N CYS A 298 5.03 -4.89 17.49
CA CYS A 298 4.42 -6.12 16.95
C CYS A 298 3.41 -6.73 17.93
N HIS A 299 3.66 -6.69 19.24
CA HIS A 299 2.69 -7.11 20.25
C HIS A 299 1.48 -6.17 20.32
N MET A 300 1.67 -4.86 20.12
CA MET A 300 0.56 -3.90 20.06
C MET A 300 -0.42 -4.19 18.91
N VAL A 301 0.07 -4.54 17.72
CA VAL A 301 -0.83 -4.91 16.62
C VAL A 301 -1.46 -6.31 16.80
N GLU A 302 -0.81 -7.22 17.53
CA GLU A 302 -1.44 -8.49 17.97
C GLU A 302 -2.59 -8.23 18.95
N ALA A 303 -2.37 -7.38 19.94
CA ALA A 303 -3.39 -6.98 20.92
C ALA A 303 -4.62 -6.38 20.24
N HIS A 304 -4.41 -5.54 19.22
CA HIS A 304 -5.50 -4.93 18.44
C HIS A 304 -6.27 -5.99 17.65
N GLY A 305 -5.60 -6.97 17.06
CA GLY A 305 -6.25 -8.11 16.40
C GLY A 305 -7.11 -8.92 17.38
N HIS A 306 -6.67 -9.13 18.62
CA HIS A 306 -7.47 -9.78 19.66
C HIS A 306 -8.65 -8.93 20.12
N ALA A 307 -8.46 -7.62 20.30
CA ALA A 307 -9.52 -6.67 20.65
C ALA A 307 -10.64 -6.66 19.60
N ALA A 308 -10.29 -6.64 18.31
CA ALA A 308 -11.23 -6.72 17.19
C ALA A 308 -12.00 -8.06 17.10
N ARG A 309 -11.57 -9.08 17.86
CA ARG A 309 -12.28 -10.37 18.03
C ARG A 309 -13.07 -10.44 19.34
N SER A 310 -13.12 -9.34 20.10
CA SER A 310 -13.68 -9.29 21.46
C SER A 310 -13.01 -10.28 22.43
N ASP A 311 -11.74 -10.62 22.19
CA ASP A 311 -10.96 -11.51 23.06
C ASP A 311 -10.12 -10.70 24.05
N ALA A 312 -10.76 -10.25 25.13
CA ALA A 312 -10.14 -9.41 26.15
C ALA A 312 -8.95 -10.09 26.84
N ARG A 313 -8.99 -11.42 27.02
CA ARG A 313 -7.93 -12.16 27.70
C ARG A 313 -6.65 -12.16 26.87
N SER A 314 -6.74 -12.54 25.59
CA SER A 314 -5.56 -12.57 24.72
C SER A 314 -5.07 -11.15 24.42
N CYS A 315 -5.99 -10.18 24.28
CA CYS A 315 -5.64 -8.78 24.14
C CYS A 315 -4.77 -8.29 25.31
N GLY A 316 -5.23 -8.50 26.56
CA GLY A 316 -4.46 -8.15 27.75
C GLY A 316 -3.10 -8.84 27.82
N GLY A 317 -3.02 -10.12 27.43
CA GLY A 317 -1.76 -10.85 27.34
C GLY A 317 -0.76 -10.20 26.36
N SER A 318 -1.21 -9.82 25.16
CA SER A 318 -0.38 -9.14 24.18
C SER A 318 0.00 -7.72 24.61
N LEU A 319 -0.89 -6.98 25.29
CA LEU A 319 -0.56 -5.65 25.84
C LEU A 319 0.56 -5.75 26.90
N ASN A 320 0.47 -6.71 27.82
CA ASN A 320 1.52 -6.93 28.83
C ASN A 320 2.85 -7.33 28.19
N ALA A 321 2.81 -8.16 27.12
CA ALA A 321 4.01 -8.51 26.37
C ALA A 321 4.62 -7.30 25.65
N ALA A 322 3.77 -6.40 25.12
CA ALA A 322 4.21 -5.16 24.50
C ALA A 322 4.91 -4.24 25.51
N GLU A 323 4.33 -4.05 26.70
CA GLU A 323 4.93 -3.28 27.79
C GLU A 323 6.28 -3.88 28.21
N GLY A 324 6.34 -5.20 28.46
CA GLY A 324 7.58 -5.86 28.84
C GLY A 324 8.67 -5.86 27.76
N ALA A 325 8.31 -5.77 26.47
CA ALA A 325 9.28 -5.55 25.39
C ALA A 325 9.75 -4.09 25.32
N PHE A 326 8.86 -3.14 25.59
CA PHE A 326 9.17 -1.71 25.61
C PHE A 326 10.04 -1.32 26.80
N ASP A 327 9.84 -1.92 27.98
CA ASP A 327 10.68 -1.70 29.16
C ASP A 327 12.11 -2.21 28.98
N ARG A 328 12.32 -3.16 28.06
CA ARG A 328 13.65 -3.66 27.66
C ARG A 328 14.30 -2.80 26.58
N ASP A 329 13.62 -1.78 26.07
CA ASP A 329 14.14 -0.95 24.98
C ASP A 329 15.39 -0.18 25.40
N SER A 330 16.29 -0.01 24.43
CA SER A 330 17.54 0.72 24.63
C SER A 330 17.34 2.20 24.26
N PRO A 331 17.92 3.14 25.03
CA PRO A 331 18.01 4.53 24.60
C PRO A 331 18.75 4.71 23.26
N VAL A 332 19.62 3.74 22.91
CA VAL A 332 20.37 3.72 21.65
C VAL A 332 19.64 2.82 20.65
N ARG A 333 18.56 3.32 20.06
CA ARG A 333 17.78 2.65 19.01
C ARG A 333 17.84 3.42 17.68
N PRO A 334 17.59 2.78 16.53
CA PRO A 334 17.55 3.45 15.24
C PRO A 334 16.53 4.60 15.22
N THR A 335 16.89 5.75 14.63
CA THR A 335 16.04 6.96 14.58
C THR A 335 14.68 6.70 13.94
N TRP A 336 14.58 5.76 12.99
CA TRP A 336 13.32 5.43 12.35
C TRP A 336 12.30 4.76 13.29
N LEU A 337 12.72 4.23 14.45
CA LEU A 337 11.84 3.73 15.51
C LEU A 337 11.42 4.81 16.52
N ALA A 338 11.86 6.06 16.36
CA ALA A 338 11.58 7.13 17.32
C ALA A 338 10.07 7.35 17.54
N TYR A 339 9.23 7.09 16.52
CA TYR A 339 7.77 7.21 16.61
C TYR A 339 7.13 6.22 17.61
N LEU A 340 7.83 5.13 17.96
CA LEU A 340 7.34 4.12 18.89
C LEU A 340 7.72 4.55 20.30
N ASP A 341 6.99 5.54 20.82
CA ASP A 341 7.16 6.12 22.15
C ASP A 341 5.98 5.76 23.07
N SER A 342 6.00 6.30 24.29
CA SER A 342 4.92 6.08 25.28
C SER A 342 3.55 6.57 24.78
N ALA A 343 3.51 7.64 23.99
CA ALA A 343 2.28 8.17 23.42
C ALA A 343 1.71 7.22 22.36
N TYR A 344 2.56 6.65 21.50
CA TYR A 344 2.18 5.60 20.56
C TYR A 344 1.64 4.35 21.26
N MET A 345 2.33 3.89 22.31
CA MET A 345 1.92 2.73 23.11
C MET A 345 0.54 2.99 23.75
N SER A 346 0.34 4.18 24.31
CA SER A 346 -0.94 4.60 24.89
C SER A 346 -2.05 4.66 23.84
N ALA A 347 -1.77 5.18 22.64
CA ALA A 347 -2.75 5.23 21.55
C ALA A 347 -3.21 3.81 21.16
N LYS A 348 -2.28 2.87 20.99
CA LYS A 348 -2.59 1.49 20.61
C LYS A 348 -3.32 0.72 21.70
N ALA A 349 -2.90 0.85 22.95
CA ALA A 349 -3.60 0.24 24.07
C ALA A 349 -5.01 0.83 24.25
N GLY A 350 -5.16 2.16 24.15
CA GLY A 350 -6.45 2.84 24.24
C GLY A 350 -7.42 2.39 23.15
N GLN A 351 -6.93 2.23 21.92
CA GLN A 351 -7.69 1.67 20.80
C GLN A 351 -8.21 0.26 21.11
N CYS A 352 -7.37 -0.61 21.69
CA CYS A 352 -7.78 -1.96 22.08
C CYS A 352 -8.91 -1.93 23.12
N PHE A 353 -8.79 -1.12 24.17
CA PHE A 353 -9.83 -1.02 25.20
C PHE A 353 -11.13 -0.42 24.66
N ARG A 354 -11.04 0.54 23.74
CA ARG A 354 -12.22 1.10 23.06
C ARG A 354 -12.96 0.02 22.28
N ASP A 355 -12.24 -0.82 21.54
CA ASP A 355 -12.84 -1.89 20.73
C ASP A 355 -13.40 -3.04 21.61
N LEU A 356 -12.88 -3.20 22.84
CA LEU A 356 -13.43 -4.08 23.87
C LEU A 356 -14.62 -3.46 24.66
N GLY A 357 -14.93 -2.19 24.44
CA GLY A 357 -15.98 -1.46 25.16
C GLY A 357 -15.58 -0.94 26.54
N GLU A 358 -14.31 -1.04 26.92
CA GLU A 358 -13.74 -0.52 28.17
C GLU A 358 -13.40 0.98 28.04
N ASN A 359 -14.45 1.79 27.86
CA ASN A 359 -14.35 3.21 27.52
C ASN A 359 -13.52 4.05 28.52
N ASP A 360 -13.66 3.81 29.83
CA ASP A 360 -12.94 4.57 30.85
C ASP A 360 -11.41 4.40 30.73
N ARG A 361 -10.96 3.16 30.54
CA ARG A 361 -9.54 2.84 30.31
C ARG A 361 -9.06 3.41 28.98
N ALA A 362 -9.89 3.31 27.95
CA ALA A 362 -9.59 3.88 26.64
C ALA A 362 -9.41 5.40 26.73
N ALA A 363 -10.27 6.12 27.45
CA ALA A 363 -10.19 7.57 27.61
C ALA A 363 -8.94 8.03 28.38
N VAL A 364 -8.52 7.28 29.42
CA VAL A 364 -7.27 7.57 30.15
C VAL A 364 -6.06 7.46 29.21
N LEU A 365 -5.98 6.37 28.44
CA LEU A 365 -4.86 6.15 27.52
C LEU A 365 -4.90 7.08 26.31
N ALA A 366 -6.10 7.40 25.81
CA ALA A 366 -6.29 8.37 24.75
C ALA A 366 -5.88 9.80 25.16
N ARG A 367 -6.05 10.17 26.43
CA ARG A 367 -5.49 11.44 26.96
C ARG A 367 -3.96 11.43 26.95
N ARG A 368 -3.34 10.34 27.44
CA ARG A 368 -1.87 10.20 27.44
C ARG A 368 -1.28 10.19 26.02
N SER A 369 -2.00 9.65 25.04
CA SER A 369 -1.51 9.64 23.66
C SER A 369 -1.48 11.02 23.00
N LEU A 370 -2.12 12.03 23.59
CA LEU A 370 -2.04 13.42 23.12
C LEU A 370 -0.72 14.09 23.50
N ASP A 371 0.08 13.49 24.40
CA ASP A 371 1.46 13.92 24.72
C ASP A 371 2.47 13.48 23.64
N MET A 372 1.99 13.13 22.44
CA MET A 372 2.79 12.77 21.29
C MET A 372 3.65 13.93 20.78
N SER A 373 4.75 13.60 20.12
CA SER A 373 5.64 14.58 19.49
C SER A 373 4.91 15.42 18.41
N ASP A 374 5.35 16.66 18.23
CA ASP A 374 4.88 17.52 17.15
C ASP A 374 5.26 16.97 15.76
N GLY A 375 4.59 17.46 14.70
CA GLY A 375 4.86 17.07 13.31
C GLY A 375 4.02 15.91 12.79
N TYR A 376 3.21 15.26 13.63
CA TYR A 376 2.33 14.15 13.27
C TYR A 376 0.84 14.54 13.27
N GLN A 377 0.47 15.51 12.43
CA GLN A 377 -0.88 16.09 12.42
C GLN A 377 -1.98 15.03 12.23
N ARG A 378 -1.76 14.10 11.29
CA ARG A 378 -2.67 12.97 11.05
C ARG A 378 -2.86 12.08 12.30
N GLY A 379 -1.77 11.75 12.97
CA GLY A 379 -1.79 10.92 14.18
C GLY A 379 -2.54 11.62 15.32
N LYS A 380 -2.37 12.94 15.46
CA LYS A 380 -3.09 13.74 16.45
C LYS A 380 -4.60 13.72 16.23
N VAL A 381 -5.07 13.78 14.98
CA VAL A 381 -6.50 13.63 14.68
C VAL A 381 -7.01 12.26 15.11
N PHE A 382 -6.27 11.18 14.83
CA PHE A 382 -6.67 9.83 15.27
C PHE A 382 -6.76 9.72 16.79
N ASN A 383 -5.81 10.29 17.53
CA ASN A 383 -5.82 10.27 19.00
C ASN A 383 -6.98 11.10 19.58
N LEU A 384 -7.31 12.24 18.98
CA LEU A 384 -8.49 13.03 19.36
C LEU A 384 -9.80 12.27 19.08
N CYS A 385 -9.93 11.61 17.93
CA CYS A 385 -11.08 10.76 17.63
C CYS A 385 -11.20 9.57 18.58
N LEU A 386 -10.08 8.95 18.96
CA LEU A 386 -10.03 7.89 19.97
C LEU A 386 -10.54 8.40 21.32
N LEU A 387 -10.11 9.59 21.75
CA LEU A 387 -10.59 10.20 22.98
C LEU A 387 -12.09 10.55 22.91
N ALA A 388 -12.54 11.23 21.85
CA ALA A 388 -13.94 11.59 21.67
C ALA A 388 -14.86 10.36 21.66
N SER A 389 -14.48 9.31 20.93
CA SER A 389 -15.25 8.06 20.87
C SER A 389 -15.31 7.34 22.22
N SER A 390 -14.27 7.43 23.04
CA SER A 390 -14.22 6.82 24.38
C SER A 390 -15.04 7.61 25.40
N LEU A 391 -15.15 8.93 25.27
CA LEU A 391 -15.93 9.78 26.18
C LEU A 391 -17.43 9.80 25.89
N THR A 392 -17.84 9.33 24.70
CA THR A 392 -19.24 9.40 24.25
C THR A 392 -20.26 8.85 25.26
N PRO A 393 -20.03 7.72 25.97
CA PRO A 393 -21.00 7.20 26.93
C PRO A 393 -21.11 7.99 28.24
N GLU A 394 -20.01 8.60 28.69
CA GLU A 394 -19.90 9.30 29.98
C GLU A 394 -20.27 10.77 29.85
N ASP A 395 -19.71 11.46 28.85
CA ASP A 395 -19.90 12.88 28.60
C ASP A 395 -19.97 13.18 27.09
N PRO A 396 -21.18 13.13 26.50
CA PRO A 396 -21.39 13.47 25.09
C PRO A 396 -21.00 14.92 24.73
N HIS A 397 -21.04 15.86 25.68
CA HIS A 397 -20.66 17.26 25.43
C HIS A 397 -19.15 17.39 25.26
N GLU A 398 -18.39 16.76 26.16
CA GLU A 398 -16.93 16.72 26.04
C GLU A 398 -16.49 15.93 24.81
N ALA A 399 -17.17 14.83 24.49
CA ALA A 399 -16.94 14.08 23.26
C ALA A 399 -17.12 14.96 22.00
N VAL A 400 -18.16 15.80 21.95
CA VAL A 400 -18.37 16.78 20.87
C VAL A 400 -17.27 17.83 20.84
N ARG A 401 -16.84 18.36 22.00
CA ARG A 401 -15.77 19.35 22.09
C ARG A 401 -14.46 18.81 21.51
N ILE A 402 -14.04 17.61 21.94
CA ILE A 402 -12.84 16.93 21.44
C ILE A 402 -13.01 16.55 19.96
N GLY A 403 -14.16 16.01 19.57
CA GLY A 403 -14.47 15.65 18.19
C GLY A 403 -14.41 16.86 17.25
N THR A 404 -14.83 18.04 17.72
CA THR A 404 -14.74 19.29 16.96
C THR A 404 -13.29 19.72 16.73
N GLN A 405 -12.42 19.57 17.73
CA GLN A 405 -10.97 19.80 17.56
C GLN A 405 -10.37 18.84 16.52
N ALA A 406 -10.78 17.57 16.54
CA ALA A 406 -10.36 16.58 15.55
C ALA A 406 -10.82 16.97 14.14
N LEU A 407 -12.07 17.43 14.00
CA LEU A 407 -12.65 17.88 12.75
C LEU A 407 -11.92 19.10 12.18
N GLU A 408 -11.64 20.11 12.99
CA GLU A 408 -10.90 21.32 12.56
C GLU A 408 -9.50 20.98 12.09
N LEU A 409 -8.78 20.14 12.84
CA LEU A 409 -7.44 19.71 12.47
C LEU A 409 -7.46 18.84 11.19
N SER A 410 -8.51 18.03 11.00
CA SER A 410 -8.64 17.18 9.80
C SER A 410 -8.65 17.97 8.48
N GLY A 411 -9.14 19.22 8.49
CA GLY A 411 -9.16 20.09 7.31
C GLY A 411 -7.76 20.46 6.79
N THR A 412 -6.71 20.21 7.58
CA THR A 412 -5.31 20.50 7.22
C THR A 412 -4.57 19.28 6.64
N VAL A 413 -5.16 18.08 6.67
CA VAL A 413 -4.52 16.80 6.32
C VAL A 413 -5.32 16.07 5.24
N GLU A 414 -4.66 15.59 4.18
CA GLU A 414 -5.29 14.78 3.13
C GLU A 414 -5.18 13.28 3.46
N SER A 415 -6.16 12.78 4.20
CA SER A 415 -6.30 11.36 4.57
C SER A 415 -7.77 10.98 4.68
N ARG A 416 -8.22 10.00 3.88
CA ARG A 416 -9.61 9.51 3.93
C ARG A 416 -9.88 8.75 5.23
N ARG A 417 -8.86 8.10 5.82
CA ARG A 417 -8.95 7.46 7.13
C ARG A 417 -9.35 8.43 8.23
N THR A 418 -8.89 9.69 8.18
CA THR A 418 -9.33 10.72 9.13
C THR A 418 -10.85 10.92 9.09
N GLY A 419 -11.43 10.94 7.89
CA GLY A 419 -12.88 10.97 7.70
C GLY A 419 -13.58 9.72 8.25
N ALA A 420 -12.99 8.53 8.11
CA ALA A 420 -13.54 7.31 8.71
C ALA A 420 -13.57 7.36 10.25
N TYR A 421 -12.51 7.85 10.89
CA TYR A 421 -12.49 8.03 12.35
C TYR A 421 -13.52 9.05 12.83
N LEU A 422 -13.69 10.17 12.12
CA LEU A 422 -14.75 11.15 12.42
C LEU A 422 -16.15 10.55 12.23
N ARG A 423 -16.35 9.71 11.20
CA ARG A 423 -17.61 8.99 10.99
C ARG A 423 -17.90 7.97 12.10
N ASP A 424 -16.88 7.32 12.65
CA ASP A 424 -17.02 6.43 13.82
C ASP A 424 -17.47 7.23 15.06
N VAL A 425 -16.84 8.37 15.36
CA VAL A 425 -17.29 9.27 16.45
C VAL A 425 -18.74 9.72 16.21
N ARG A 426 -19.08 10.14 14.99
CA ARG A 426 -20.45 10.52 14.60
C ARG A 426 -21.46 9.39 14.83
N ALA A 427 -21.10 8.16 14.48
CA ALA A 427 -21.96 7.00 14.66
C ALA A 427 -22.17 6.66 16.13
N ARG A 428 -21.12 6.74 16.95
CA ARG A 428 -21.19 6.51 18.40
C ARG A 428 -22.03 7.56 19.13
N LEU A 429 -22.01 8.80 18.66
CA LEU A 429 -22.85 9.88 19.18
C LEU A 429 -24.31 9.79 18.74
N ALA A 430 -24.66 8.85 17.85
CA ALA A 430 -26.02 8.75 17.31
C ALA A 430 -27.14 8.57 18.36
N PRO A 431 -26.94 7.84 19.47
CA PRO A 431 -27.92 7.74 20.55
C PRO A 431 -28.19 9.05 21.29
N TYR A 432 -27.31 10.06 21.17
CA TYR A 432 -27.37 11.33 21.91
C TYR A 432 -27.84 12.51 21.04
N ARG A 433 -28.52 12.22 19.92
CA ARG A 433 -28.96 13.21 18.91
C ARG A 433 -29.90 14.29 19.44
N ASP A 434 -30.55 14.05 20.57
CA ASP A 434 -31.47 15.00 21.18
C ASP A 434 -30.72 16.17 21.86
N ILE A 435 -29.39 16.05 22.03
CA ILE A 435 -28.51 17.13 22.47
C ILE A 435 -28.17 18.02 21.26
N PRO A 436 -28.51 19.33 21.25
CA PRO A 436 -28.30 20.18 20.08
C PRO A 436 -26.86 20.24 19.58
N ALA A 437 -25.89 20.32 20.51
CA ALA A 437 -24.47 20.32 20.16
C ALA A 437 -24.00 19.01 19.50
N VAL A 438 -24.61 17.88 19.89
CA VAL A 438 -24.33 16.59 19.26
C VAL A 438 -24.84 16.57 17.83
N GLU A 439 -26.08 16.98 17.59
CA GLU A 439 -26.63 16.98 16.24
C GLU A 439 -25.89 17.95 15.32
N GLU A 440 -25.52 19.15 15.80
CA GLU A 440 -24.69 20.10 15.05
C GLU A 440 -23.34 19.48 14.64
N PHE A 441 -22.65 18.83 15.58
CA PHE A 441 -21.40 18.13 15.27
C PHE A 441 -21.60 17.04 14.24
N ARG A 442 -22.67 16.24 14.37
CA ARG A 442 -22.96 15.15 13.43
C ARG A 442 -23.24 15.66 12.02
N ASP A 443 -23.97 16.75 11.88
CA ASP A 443 -24.23 17.42 10.61
C ASP A 443 -22.96 17.99 10.00
N ARG A 444 -22.11 18.63 10.81
CA ARG A 444 -20.79 19.11 10.35
C ARG A 444 -19.95 17.98 9.79
N VAL A 445 -19.85 16.84 10.49
CA VAL A 445 -19.11 15.66 10.01
C VAL A 445 -19.74 15.06 8.75
N ALA A 446 -21.07 15.08 8.60
CA ALA A 446 -21.75 14.63 7.39
C ALA A 446 -21.46 15.47 6.16
N ASN A 447 -21.21 16.77 6.36
CA ASN A 447 -20.92 17.71 5.28
C ASN A 447 -19.43 17.83 4.94
N VAL A 448 -18.55 17.12 5.65
CA VAL A 448 -17.13 17.01 5.26
C VAL A 448 -17.07 16.22 3.95
N ARG A 449 -16.79 16.92 2.84
CA ARG A 449 -16.40 16.24 1.61
C ARG A 449 -15.11 15.48 1.89
N SER A 450 -15.13 14.18 1.71
CA SER A 450 -13.91 13.37 1.68
C SER A 450 -13.02 13.93 0.56
N VAL A 451 -11.99 14.68 0.93
CA VAL A 451 -10.94 15.13 0.02
C VAL A 451 -10.11 13.91 -0.40
#